data_AF-A0A965QAQ1-F1
#
_entry.id   AF-A0A965QAQ1-F1
#
_cell.length_a   1.000
_cell.length_b   1.000
_cell.length_c   1.000
_cell.angle_alpha   90.00
_cell.angle_beta   90.00
_cell.angle_gamma   90.00
#
_symmetry.space_group_name_H-M   'P 1'
#
loop_
_entity.id
_entity.type
_entity.pdbx_description
1 polymer ?
#
loop_
_entity_poly.entity_id
_entity_poly.type
_entity_poly.pdbx_seq_one_letter_code
_entity_poly.pdbx_strand_id
1 'polypeptide(L)'
;ANAPRGAAIYTDAQAERGSQVYGYRCVACHQRTDYANPDFRLKWNGQTAFALFERIRSSMPDTDPGSYGITEYQDVVAYILKMNGLPAGTASFVGDSVAKATVLDFARYKPAPLHQTEVVHALSSTARAVLHQCCSAPRAARAGGSSRH
;
A
#
# COMPACT_ATOMS: atom_id res chain seq x y z
N ALA A 1 -22.31 -23.54 -1.54
CA ALA A 1 -20.91 -23.57 -2.03
C ALA A 1 -20.02 -22.93 -0.96
N ASN A 2 -18.90 -23.56 -0.62
CA ASN A 2 -17.95 -23.02 0.37
C ASN A 2 -17.18 -21.88 -0.32
N ALA A 3 -17.45 -20.65 0.10
CA ALA A 3 -16.77 -19.45 -0.36
C ALA A 3 -15.24 -19.59 -0.21
N PRO A 4 -14.41 -19.27 -1.25
CA PRO A 4 -12.97 -19.20 -1.06
C PRO A 4 -12.61 -18.24 0.07
N ARG A 5 -11.92 -18.77 1.09
CA ARG A 5 -11.46 -18.02 2.27
C ARG A 5 -10.09 -17.41 2.00
N GLY A 6 -9.95 -16.11 2.20
CA GLY A 6 -8.67 -15.41 2.08
C GLY A 6 -8.13 -15.30 0.65
N ALA A 7 -9.01 -15.32 -0.35
CA ALA A 7 -8.59 -15.06 -1.72
C ALA A 7 -8.09 -13.61 -1.87
N ALA A 8 -7.05 -13.42 -2.68
CA ALA A 8 -6.58 -12.10 -3.08
C ALA A 8 -7.58 -11.49 -4.07
N ILE A 9 -8.39 -10.55 -3.59
CA ILE A 9 -9.59 -10.03 -4.29
C ILE A 9 -9.49 -8.57 -4.72
N TYR A 10 -8.31 -7.98 -4.61
CA TYR A 10 -8.07 -6.60 -5.01
C TYR A 10 -6.66 -6.47 -5.58
N THR A 11 -6.42 -5.43 -6.37
CA THR A 11 -5.08 -5.15 -6.92
C THR A 11 -4.35 -4.08 -6.11
N ASP A 12 -3.02 -4.05 -6.16
CA ASP A 12 -2.25 -2.98 -5.52
C ASP A 12 -2.63 -1.59 -6.05
N ALA A 13 -2.86 -1.47 -7.36
CA ALA A 13 -3.32 -0.23 -7.97
C ALA A 13 -4.68 0.22 -7.43
N GLN A 14 -5.56 -0.73 -7.12
CA GLN A 14 -6.85 -0.46 -6.51
C GLN A 14 -6.72 0.06 -5.08
N ALA A 15 -5.89 -0.61 -4.27
CA ALA A 15 -5.64 -0.18 -2.90
C ALA A 15 -4.91 1.18 -2.84
N GLU A 16 -4.05 1.48 -3.82
CA GLU A 16 -3.38 2.78 -3.93
C GLU A 16 -4.38 3.92 -4.15
N ARG A 17 -5.28 3.79 -5.14
CA ARG A 17 -6.38 4.75 -5.34
C ARG A 17 -7.26 4.85 -4.10
N GLY A 18 -7.54 3.71 -3.47
CA GLY A 18 -8.31 3.65 -2.22
C GLY A 18 -7.68 4.44 -1.08
N SER A 19 -6.35 4.44 -0.97
CA SER A 19 -5.64 5.22 0.03
C SER A 19 -5.83 6.73 -0.16
N GLN A 20 -5.90 7.18 -1.43
CA GLN A 20 -6.13 8.58 -1.77
C GLN A 20 -7.56 9.00 -1.46
N VAL A 21 -8.55 8.18 -1.83
CA VAL A 21 -9.95 8.40 -1.45
C VAL A 21 -10.09 8.44 0.07
N TYR A 22 -9.46 7.50 0.78
CA TYR A 22 -9.47 7.47 2.24
C TYR A 22 -8.88 8.75 2.83
N GLY A 23 -7.72 9.18 2.33
CA GLY A 23 -7.03 10.41 2.75
C GLY A 23 -7.80 11.70 2.48
N TYR A 24 -8.68 11.72 1.48
CA TYR A 24 -9.48 12.90 1.15
C TYR A 24 -10.87 12.90 1.80
N ARG A 25 -11.49 11.73 1.95
CA ARG A 25 -12.91 11.59 2.35
C ARG A 25 -13.09 11.06 3.76
N CYS A 26 -12.20 10.18 4.23
CA CYS A 26 -12.45 9.37 5.42
C CYS A 26 -11.69 9.89 6.66
N VAL A 27 -10.45 10.38 6.48
CA VAL A 27 -9.55 10.76 7.60
C VAL A 27 -10.07 11.88 8.50
N ALA A 28 -11.04 12.67 8.03
CA ALA A 28 -11.67 13.71 8.84
C ALA A 28 -12.39 13.12 10.07
N CYS A 29 -12.92 11.90 9.95
CA CYS A 29 -13.66 11.21 11.02
C CYS A 29 -13.05 9.86 11.41
N HIS A 30 -12.27 9.23 10.53
CA HIS A 30 -11.78 7.87 10.71
C HIS A 30 -10.27 7.77 10.55
N GLN A 31 -9.58 7.37 11.61
CA GLN A 31 -8.15 7.12 11.58
C GLN A 31 -7.85 5.70 11.11
N ARG A 32 -6.68 5.49 10.51
CA ARG A 32 -6.28 4.14 10.07
C ARG A 32 -6.28 3.12 11.21
N THR A 33 -5.97 3.57 12.42
CA THR A 33 -6.01 2.76 13.65
C THR A 33 -7.40 2.21 13.96
N ASP A 34 -8.47 2.84 13.46
CA ASP A 34 -9.86 2.41 13.68
C ASP A 34 -10.22 1.18 12.86
N TYR A 35 -9.49 0.91 11.78
CA TYR A 35 -9.74 -0.22 10.87
C TYR A 35 -8.62 -1.26 10.88
N ALA A 36 -7.43 -0.95 11.37
CA ALA A 36 -6.31 -1.89 11.48
C ALA A 36 -6.04 -2.33 12.92
N ASN A 37 -7.11 -2.43 13.74
CA ASN A 37 -7.06 -2.95 15.11
C ASN A 37 -7.63 -4.37 15.22
N PRO A 38 -7.38 -5.08 16.34
CA PRO A 38 -7.90 -6.42 16.57
C PRO A 38 -9.44 -6.52 16.52
N ASP A 39 -10.17 -5.52 17.02
CA ASP A 39 -11.64 -5.57 17.10
C ASP A 39 -12.29 -5.53 15.71
N PHE A 40 -11.78 -4.67 14.82
CA PHE A 40 -12.19 -4.65 13.43
C PHE A 40 -11.95 -6.02 12.78
N ARG A 41 -10.76 -6.58 12.96
CA ARG A 41 -10.41 -7.88 12.38
C ARG A 41 -11.30 -8.99 12.92
N LEU A 42 -11.55 -9.03 14.23
CA LEU A 42 -12.45 -10.00 14.85
C LEU A 42 -13.88 -9.89 14.31
N LYS A 43 -14.41 -8.67 14.17
CA LYS A 43 -15.76 -8.42 13.66
C LYS A 43 -15.95 -8.89 12.21
N TRP A 44 -14.95 -8.67 11.37
CA TRP A 44 -15.05 -8.93 9.93
C TRP A 44 -14.46 -10.27 9.48
N ASN A 45 -13.70 -10.94 10.34
CA ASN A 45 -13.22 -12.29 10.07
C ASN A 45 -14.40 -13.26 9.92
N GLY A 46 -14.41 -14.04 8.85
CA GLY A 46 -15.51 -14.93 8.50
C GLY A 46 -16.68 -14.26 7.76
N GLN A 47 -16.71 -12.93 7.66
CA GLN A 47 -17.68 -12.22 6.82
C GLN A 47 -17.21 -12.12 5.37
N THR A 48 -18.11 -11.73 4.47
CA THR A 48 -17.78 -11.58 3.06
C THR A 48 -17.20 -10.20 2.76
N ALA A 49 -16.35 -10.12 1.74
CA ALA A 49 -15.84 -8.83 1.26
C ALA A 49 -16.97 -7.91 0.77
N PHE A 50 -18.01 -8.50 0.19
CA PHE A 50 -19.23 -7.76 -0.18
C PHE A 50 -19.95 -7.16 1.03
N ALA A 51 -20.03 -7.87 2.17
CA ALA A 51 -20.66 -7.32 3.38
C ALA A 51 -19.92 -6.07 3.89
N LEU A 52 -18.59 -6.06 3.82
CA LEU A 52 -17.79 -4.88 4.17
C LEU A 52 -18.06 -3.72 3.21
N PHE A 53 -18.04 -3.99 1.90
CA PHE A 53 -18.36 -2.99 0.87
C PHE A 53 -19.75 -2.40 1.06
N GLU A 54 -20.77 -3.24 1.25
CA GLU A 54 -22.14 -2.78 1.45
C GLU A 54 -22.28 -1.99 2.75
N ARG A 55 -21.62 -2.40 3.82
CA ARG A 55 -21.64 -1.64 5.07
C ARG A 55 -21.10 -0.23 4.87
N ILE A 56 -19.94 -0.08 4.23
CA ILE A 56 -19.36 1.23 3.98
C ILE A 56 -20.26 2.03 3.04
N ARG A 57 -20.68 1.45 1.91
CA ARG A 57 -21.52 2.13 0.92
C ARG A 57 -22.86 2.61 1.50
N SER A 58 -23.49 1.82 2.36
CA SER A 58 -24.83 2.12 2.90
C SER A 58 -24.81 2.97 4.16
N SER A 59 -23.65 3.17 4.80
CA SER A 59 -23.55 3.95 6.03
C SER A 59 -22.53 5.09 5.98
N MET A 60 -21.83 5.29 4.86
CA MET A 60 -20.83 6.34 4.71
C MET A 60 -21.03 7.15 3.44
N PRO A 61 -20.70 8.45 3.48
CA PRO A 61 -20.41 9.24 4.69
C PRO A 61 -21.63 9.31 5.63
N ASP A 62 -21.40 9.49 6.93
CA ASP A 62 -22.47 9.48 7.95
C ASP A 62 -23.57 10.52 7.68
N THR A 63 -23.19 11.66 7.11
CA THR A 63 -24.11 12.74 6.75
C THR A 63 -24.87 12.52 5.45
N ASP A 64 -24.35 11.67 4.55
CA ASP A 64 -24.94 11.45 3.22
C ASP A 64 -24.57 10.05 2.66
N PRO A 65 -25.16 8.97 3.23
CA PRO A 65 -24.75 7.61 2.89
C PRO A 65 -24.97 7.25 1.42
N GLY A 66 -23.94 6.65 0.79
CA GLY A 66 -24.01 6.20 -0.60
C GLY A 66 -23.76 7.30 -1.64
N SER A 67 -23.35 8.49 -1.23
CA SER A 67 -23.13 9.64 -2.12
C SER A 67 -21.87 9.57 -2.98
N TYR A 68 -20.93 8.66 -2.71
CA TYR A 68 -19.71 8.52 -3.51
C TYR A 68 -19.92 7.60 -4.71
N GLY A 69 -19.02 7.70 -5.70
CA GLY A 69 -19.00 6.78 -6.83
C GLY A 69 -18.75 5.35 -6.37
N ILE A 70 -19.36 4.38 -7.06
CA ILE A 70 -19.20 2.95 -6.71
C ILE A 70 -17.73 2.51 -6.71
N THR A 71 -16.93 3.03 -7.64
CA THR A 71 -15.49 2.76 -7.73
C THR A 71 -14.73 3.34 -6.54
N GLU A 72 -15.12 4.49 -6.00
CA GLU A 72 -14.49 5.05 -4.79
C GLU A 72 -14.68 4.13 -3.59
N TYR A 73 -15.88 3.57 -3.41
CA TYR A 73 -16.14 2.58 -2.35
C TYR A 73 -15.35 1.28 -2.57
N GLN A 74 -15.28 0.78 -3.80
CA GLN A 74 -14.50 -0.42 -4.13
C GLN A 74 -13.01 -0.21 -3.84
N ASP A 75 -12.47 0.94 -4.22
CA ASP A 75 -11.09 1.31 -3.99
C ASP A 75 -10.79 1.45 -2.49
N VAL A 76 -11.67 2.12 -1.71
CA VAL A 76 -11.52 2.23 -0.25
C VAL A 76 -11.57 0.87 0.44
N VAL A 77 -12.45 -0.04 -0.01
CA VAL A 77 -12.48 -1.41 0.51
C VAL A 77 -11.15 -2.10 0.24
N ALA A 78 -10.61 -2.04 -0.98
CA ALA A 78 -9.30 -2.61 -1.30
C ALA A 78 -8.19 -2.07 -0.38
N TYR A 79 -8.21 -0.77 -0.10
CA TYR A 79 -7.26 -0.17 0.84
C TYR A 79 -7.44 -0.69 2.28
N ILE A 80 -8.67 -0.84 2.77
CA ILE A 80 -8.97 -1.41 4.09
C ILE A 80 -8.50 -2.87 4.19
N LEU A 81 -8.63 -3.65 3.12
CA LEU A 81 -8.11 -5.02 3.09
C LEU A 81 -6.58 -5.04 3.14
N LYS A 82 -5.92 -4.16 2.38
CA LYS A 82 -4.45 -4.03 2.36
C LYS A 82 -3.87 -3.64 3.72
N MET A 83 -4.45 -2.62 4.37
CA MET A 83 -3.97 -2.22 5.71
C MET A 83 -4.16 -3.30 6.76
N ASN A 84 -5.12 -4.22 6.57
CA ASN A 84 -5.32 -5.39 7.42
C ASN A 84 -4.50 -6.62 6.99
N GLY A 85 -3.62 -6.48 6.00
CA GLY A 85 -2.63 -7.49 5.64
C GLY A 85 -3.10 -8.55 4.66
N LEU A 86 -4.31 -8.45 4.10
CA LEU A 86 -4.70 -9.38 3.03
C LEU A 86 -3.81 -9.14 1.81
N PRO A 87 -3.31 -10.19 1.14
CA PRO A 87 -2.46 -10.02 -0.03
C PRO A 87 -3.26 -9.44 -1.20
N ALA A 88 -2.61 -8.57 -1.97
CA ALA A 88 -3.10 -8.15 -3.27
C ALA A 88 -2.98 -9.29 -4.29
N GLY A 89 -3.87 -9.29 -5.28
CA GLY A 89 -3.92 -10.24 -6.38
C GLY A 89 -4.01 -9.53 -7.72
N THR A 90 -4.35 -10.28 -8.76
CA THR A 90 -4.52 -9.76 -10.13
C THR A 90 -5.96 -9.41 -10.46
N ALA A 91 -6.93 -9.92 -9.69
CA ALA A 91 -8.34 -9.59 -9.85
C ALA A 91 -8.67 -8.29 -9.11
N SER A 92 -9.33 -7.36 -9.79
CA SER A 92 -9.85 -6.15 -9.15
C SER A 92 -11.10 -6.47 -8.35
N PHE A 93 -11.25 -5.86 -7.18
CA PHE A 93 -12.45 -5.92 -6.39
C PHE A 93 -13.55 -5.15 -7.11
N VAL A 94 -14.48 -5.88 -7.69
CA VAL A 94 -15.76 -5.36 -8.15
C VAL A 94 -16.78 -5.85 -7.13
N GLY A 95 -17.53 -4.95 -6.50
CA GLY A 95 -18.47 -5.27 -5.40
C GLY A 95 -19.67 -6.11 -5.87
N ASP A 96 -19.41 -7.31 -6.38
CA ASP A 96 -20.30 -8.12 -7.18
C ASP A 96 -20.51 -9.54 -6.57
N SER A 97 -20.94 -10.49 -7.40
CA SER A 97 -21.14 -11.89 -6.99
C SER A 97 -19.86 -12.60 -6.53
N VAL A 98 -18.69 -12.24 -7.05
CA VAL A 98 -17.39 -12.79 -6.59
C VAL A 98 -17.06 -12.27 -5.19
N ALA A 99 -17.32 -10.98 -4.94
CA ALA A 99 -17.19 -10.41 -3.62
C ALA A 99 -18.13 -11.06 -2.58
N LYS A 100 -19.34 -11.46 -2.99
CA LYS A 100 -20.30 -12.19 -2.14
C LYS A 100 -19.80 -13.59 -1.76
N ALA A 101 -19.05 -14.22 -2.66
CA ALA A 101 -18.48 -15.53 -2.44
C ALA A 101 -17.10 -15.50 -1.79
N THR A 102 -16.50 -14.34 -1.50
CA THR A 102 -15.19 -14.29 -0.85
C THR A 102 -15.33 -14.01 0.62
N VAL A 103 -14.87 -14.95 1.47
CA VAL A 103 -14.85 -14.78 2.92
C VAL A 103 -13.49 -14.22 3.35
N LEU A 104 -13.53 -13.14 4.13
CA LEU A 104 -12.38 -12.50 4.73
C LEU A 104 -11.81 -13.39 5.83
N ASP A 105 -10.52 -13.68 5.76
CA ASP A 105 -9.80 -14.48 6.76
C ASP A 105 -8.63 -13.66 7.33
N PHE A 106 -8.97 -12.65 8.14
CA PHE A 106 -7.99 -11.80 8.79
C PHE A 106 -7.14 -12.57 9.80
N ALA A 107 -7.61 -13.70 10.34
CA ALA A 107 -6.85 -14.54 11.25
C ALA A 107 -5.58 -15.12 10.60
N ARG A 108 -5.57 -15.33 9.27
CA ARG A 108 -4.40 -15.81 8.52
C ARG A 108 -3.30 -14.78 8.33
N TYR A 109 -3.60 -13.48 8.40
CA TYR A 109 -2.68 -12.43 7.97
C TYR A 109 -2.40 -11.41 9.07
N LYS A 110 -1.14 -10.96 9.16
CA LYS A 110 -0.73 -9.90 10.09
C LYS A 110 -1.06 -8.54 9.46
N PRO A 111 -1.59 -7.56 10.23
CA PRO A 111 -1.83 -6.22 9.71
C PRO A 111 -0.56 -5.61 9.12
N ALA A 112 -0.72 -4.81 8.06
CA ALA A 112 0.41 -4.06 7.53
C ALA A 112 0.96 -3.12 8.63
N PRO A 113 2.29 -2.94 8.74
CA PRO A 113 2.85 -2.02 9.70
C PRO A 113 2.19 -0.63 9.59
N LEU A 114 1.68 -0.13 10.71
CA LEU A 114 1.04 1.20 10.78
C LEU A 114 2.05 2.35 10.59
N HIS A 115 3.35 2.03 10.58
CA HIS A 115 4.44 2.95 10.34
C HIS A 115 5.04 2.71 8.95
N GLN A 116 5.12 3.76 8.13
CA GLN A 116 5.97 3.78 6.95
C GLN A 116 7.44 3.74 7.42
N THR A 117 8.01 2.57 7.66
CA THR A 117 9.46 2.48 7.95
C THR A 117 10.14 1.23 7.38
N GLU A 118 9.54 0.56 6.40
CA GLU A 118 10.22 -0.55 5.69
C GLU A 118 10.88 -0.12 4.38
N VAL A 119 10.99 1.18 4.09
CA VAL A 119 11.81 1.69 2.97
C VAL A 119 13.29 1.87 3.33
N VAL A 120 13.71 1.69 4.59
CA VAL A 120 15.12 1.90 4.99
C VAL A 120 16.01 0.66 4.95
N HIS A 121 15.47 -0.55 4.71
CA HIS A 121 16.27 -1.79 4.68
C HIS A 121 16.54 -2.39 3.30
N ALA A 122 15.99 -1.82 2.22
CA ALA A 122 16.16 -2.36 0.86
C ALA A 122 17.21 -1.64 -0.01
N LEU A 123 18.00 -0.70 0.53
CA LEU A 123 19.02 0.04 -0.22
C LEU A 123 20.48 -0.23 0.20
N SER A 124 20.75 -1.19 1.10
CA SER A 124 22.10 -1.40 1.66
C SER A 124 22.90 -2.57 1.04
N SER A 125 22.74 -2.90 -0.26
CA SER A 125 23.60 -3.95 -0.85
C SER A 125 24.30 -3.66 -2.18
N THR A 126 24.13 -2.51 -2.83
CA THR A 126 24.91 -2.22 -4.06
C THR A 126 25.17 -0.72 -4.29
N ALA A 127 25.82 -0.06 -3.34
CA ALA A 127 26.48 1.22 -3.61
C ALA A 127 27.91 1.20 -3.03
N ARG A 128 28.75 0.33 -3.58
CA ARG A 128 30.20 0.43 -3.45
C ARG A 128 30.75 0.71 -4.85
N ALA A 129 31.59 1.75 -4.95
CA ALA A 129 32.28 2.27 -6.14
C ALA A 129 31.53 3.33 -6.96
N VAL A 130 31.56 4.58 -6.47
CA VAL A 130 31.85 5.73 -7.33
C VAL A 130 33.14 6.35 -6.80
N LEU A 131 34.06 6.59 -7.73
CA LEU A 131 35.48 6.81 -7.51
C LEU A 131 35.78 8.11 -6.75
N HIS A 132 36.49 7.98 -5.63
CA HIS A 132 37.41 9.01 -5.16
C HIS A 132 38.66 8.97 -6.06
N GLN A 133 38.72 9.81 -7.08
CA GLN A 133 39.96 10.06 -7.84
C GLN A 133 40.23 11.57 -7.94
N CYS A 134 40.32 12.22 -6.77
CA CYS A 134 40.85 13.58 -6.63
C CYS A 134 42.01 13.53 -5.63
N CYS A 135 43.20 13.15 -6.10
CA CYS A 135 44.53 13.50 -5.57
C CYS A 135 45.56 12.45 -6.00
N SER A 136 46.23 12.66 -7.14
CA SER A 136 47.57 12.12 -7.43
C SER A 136 48.08 12.72 -8.75
N ALA A 137 48.66 13.91 -8.69
CA ALA A 137 49.50 14.42 -9.78
C ALA A 137 50.95 14.03 -9.50
N PRO A 138 51.66 13.34 -10.41
CA PRO A 138 53.11 13.21 -10.32
C PRO A 138 53.81 14.41 -10.95
N ARG A 139 54.78 14.91 -10.19
CA ARG A 139 55.74 15.96 -10.50
C ARG A 139 56.64 15.53 -11.68
N ALA A 140 56.71 16.33 -12.73
CA ALA A 140 57.73 16.20 -13.78
C ALA A 140 58.55 17.49 -13.86
N ALA A 141 59.79 17.39 -13.39
CA ALA A 141 60.84 18.35 -13.64
C ALA A 141 61.52 18.02 -14.99
N ARG A 142 61.82 19.04 -15.80
CA ARG A 142 63.01 19.01 -16.65
C ARG A 142 63.48 20.42 -17.01
N ALA A 143 64.78 20.61 -16.83
CA ALA A 143 65.53 21.83 -17.00
C ALA A 143 66.26 21.89 -18.36
N GLY A 144 66.70 23.09 -18.72
CA GLY A 144 67.72 23.40 -19.74
C GLY A 144 67.13 23.84 -21.08
N GLY A 145 67.54 24.93 -21.75
CA GLY A 145 68.70 25.82 -21.61
C GLY A 145 69.19 26.22 -23.02
N SER A 146 69.62 27.48 -23.20
CA SER A 146 70.27 28.11 -24.38
C SER A 146 69.41 28.30 -25.65
N SER A 147 69.06 29.51 -26.10
CA SER A 147 69.87 30.66 -26.59
C SER A 147 70.59 30.39 -27.92
N ARG A 148 70.17 31.05 -29.01
CA ARG A 148 70.96 32.06 -29.77
C ARG A 148 70.40 32.40 -31.16
N HIS A 149 70.56 33.70 -31.46
CA HIS A 149 70.73 34.43 -32.73
C HIS A 149 69.61 34.44 -33.77
#